data_AF-A0A2U1M9D2-F1
#
_entry.id   AF-A0A2U1M9D2-F1
#
_cell.length_a   1.000
_cell.length_b   1.000
_cell.length_c   1.000
_cell.angle_alpha   90.00
_cell.angle_beta   90.00
_cell.angle_gamma   90.00
#
_symmetry.space_group_name_H-M   'P 1'
#
loop_
_entity.id
_entity.type
_entity.pdbx_description
1 polymer ?
#
loop_
_entity_poly.entity_id
_entity_poly.type
_entity_poly.pdbx_seq_one_letter_code
_entity_poly.pdbx_strand_id
1 'polypeptide(L)' 'MAEKSKILIIGGTGYIGKFIVEAGAKSGHPTFLLVREATLSDPAKAPLIESFKKSGVTLIIVSYGFLFSNVLKPC' A
#
# COMPACT_ATOMS: atom_id res chain seq x y z
N MET A 1 22.23 -7.84 -14.77
CA MET A 1 21.40 -7.89 -13.56
C MET A 1 20.00 -7.48 -13.98
N ALA A 2 18.99 -8.35 -13.83
CA ALA A 2 17.64 -8.03 -14.26
C ALA A 2 17.13 -6.81 -13.46
N GLU A 3 16.76 -5.74 -14.17
CA GLU A 3 16.14 -4.58 -13.57
C GLU A 3 14.86 -5.04 -12.85
N LYS A 4 14.83 -4.95 -11.53
CA LYS A 4 13.64 -5.30 -10.75
C LYS A 4 12.60 -4.21 -10.96
N SER A 5 11.61 -4.50 -11.80
CA SER A 5 10.45 -3.65 -12.00
C SER A 5 9.77 -3.37 -10.65
N LYS A 6 9.40 -2.11 -10.43
CA LYS A 6 8.64 -1.67 -9.26
C LYS A 6 7.18 -2.03 -9.47
N ILE A 7 6.57 -2.68 -8.48
CA ILE A 7 5.17 -3.11 -8.55
C ILE A 7 4.37 -2.24 -7.59
N LEU A 8 3.37 -1.53 -8.11
CA LEU A 8 2.41 -0.80 -7.28
C LEU A 8 1.08 -1.54 -7.29
N ILE A 9 0.61 -1.94 -6.11
CA ILE A 9 -0.64 -2.66 -5.90
C ILE A 9 -1.65 -1.71 -5.27
N ILE A 10 -2.78 -1.53 -5.95
CA ILE A 10 -3.93 -0.76 -5.48
C ILE A 10 -5.01 -1.76 -5.07
N GLY A 11 -5.62 -1.58 -3.89
CA GLY A 11 -6.63 -2.50 -3.38
C GLY A 11 -6.07 -3.83 -2.87
N GLY A 12 -4.77 -3.88 -2.53
CA GLY A 12 -4.15 -5.08 -1.96
C GLY A 12 -4.72 -5.51 -0.60
N THR A 13 -5.50 -4.65 0.05
CA THR A 13 -6.25 -4.98 1.28
C THR A 13 -7.54 -5.76 1.01
N GLY A 14 -7.85 -6.10 -0.25
CA GLY A 14 -8.96 -6.98 -0.63
C GLY A 14 -8.64 -8.47 -0.47
N TYR A 15 -9.64 -9.33 -0.67
CA TYR A 15 -9.51 -10.78 -0.48
C TYR A 15 -8.44 -11.43 -1.35
N ILE A 16 -8.39 -11.06 -2.64
CA ILE A 16 -7.38 -11.55 -3.60
C ILE A 16 -6.09 -10.75 -3.48
N GLY A 17 -6.21 -9.44 -3.23
CA GLY A 17 -5.10 -8.51 -3.18
C GLY A 17 -3.99 -8.93 -2.22
N LYS A 18 -4.35 -9.55 -1.08
CA LYS A 18 -3.38 -10.03 -0.09
C LYS A 18 -2.37 -11.04 -0.67
N PHE A 19 -2.85 -11.97 -1.49
CA PHE A 19 -2.00 -13.01 -2.07
C PHE A 19 -1.07 -12.43 -3.13
N ILE A 20 -1.55 -11.44 -3.90
CA ILE A 20 -0.74 -10.75 -4.90
C ILE A 20 0.38 -9.95 -4.22
N VAL A 21 0.08 -9.27 -3.12
CA VAL A 21 1.06 -8.52 -2.34
C VAL A 21 2.14 -9.46 -1.77
N GLU A 22 1.74 -10.59 -1.18
CA GLU A 22 2.67 -11.58 -0.66
C GLU A 22 3.53 -12.22 -1.76
N ALA A 23 2.95 -12.53 -2.91
CA ALA A 23 3.68 -13.08 -4.05
C ALA A 23 4.67 -12.06 -4.61
N GLY A 24 4.27 -10.79 -4.74
CA GLY A 24 5.15 -9.69 -5.16
C GLY A 24 6.35 -9.53 -4.23
N ALA A 25 6.11 -9.55 -2.92
CA ALA A 25 7.18 -9.51 -1.92
C ALA A 25 8.13 -10.71 -2.02
N LYS A 26 7.59 -11.93 -2.11
CA LYS A 26 8.38 -13.19 -2.22
C LYS A 26 9.16 -13.29 -3.53
N SER A 27 8.63 -12.74 -4.61
CA SER A 27 9.33 -12.66 -5.90
C SER A 27 10.54 -11.71 -5.87
N GLY A 28 10.75 -11.02 -4.75
CA GLY A 28 11.88 -10.13 -4.52
C GLY A 28 11.76 -8.80 -5.25
N HIS A 29 10.64 -8.52 -5.91
CA HIS A 29 10.39 -7.24 -6.55
C HIS A 29 10.02 -6.19 -5.48
N PRO A 30 10.56 -4.96 -5.58
CA PRO A 30 10.16 -3.87 -4.71
C PRO A 30 8.67 -3.59 -4.91
N THR A 31 7.88 -4.00 -3.92
CA THR A 31 6.42 -3.99 -3.96
C THR A 31 5.91 -2.86 -3.09
N PHE A 32 5.06 -2.03 -3.67
CA PHE A 32 4.41 -0.89 -3.04
C PHE A 32 2.92 -1.20 -2.91
N LEU A 33 2.35 -0.98 -1.74
CA LEU A 33 0.93 -1.16 -1.50
C LEU A 33 0.30 0.18 -1.12
N LEU A 34 -0.66 0.62 -1.91
CA LEU A 34 -1.40 1.84 -1.67
C LEU A 34 -2.56 1.56 -0.72
N VAL A 35 -2.56 2.24 0.44
CA VAL A 35 -3.54 2.08 1.52
C VAL A 35 -4.16 3.43 1.85
N ARG A 36 -5.48 3.47 2.00
CA ARG A 36 -6.20 4.66 2.45
C ARG A 36 -6.00 4.86 3.95
N GLU A 37 -5.87 6.10 4.43
CA GLU A 37 -5.80 6.38 5.87
C GLU A 37 -6.96 5.77 6.67
N ALA A 38 -8.19 5.84 6.15
CA ALA A 38 -9.35 5.22 6.79
C ALA A 38 -9.19 3.70 6.99
N THR A 39 -8.35 3.04 6.19
CA THR A 39 -8.05 1.60 6.32
C THR A 39 -7.04 1.32 7.43
N LEU A 40 -6.22 2.30 7.85
CA LEU A 40 -5.32 2.17 9.00
C LEU A 40 -6.08 2.27 10.33
N SER A 41 -7.16 3.05 10.36
CA SER A 41 -8.04 3.17 11.53
C SER A 41 -8.98 1.98 11.71
N ASP A 42 -9.04 1.06 10.74
CA ASP A 42 -9.92 -0.10 10.77
C ASP A 42 -9.22 -1.31 11.41
N PRO A 43 -9.68 -1.79 12.58
CA PRO A 43 -9.02 -2.87 13.31
C PRO A 43 -9.06 -4.22 12.58
N ALA A 44 -10.00 -4.42 11.65
CA ALA A 44 -10.06 -5.65 10.87
C ALA A 44 -8.96 -5.71 9.79
N LYS A 45 -8.41 -4.57 9.36
CA LYS A 45 -7.37 -4.48 8.33
C LYS A 45 -5.97 -4.22 8.90
N ALA A 46 -5.85 -3.78 10.15
CA ALA A 46 -4.59 -3.64 10.88
C ALA A 46 -3.66 -4.87 10.82
N PRO A 47 -4.12 -6.13 11.08
CA PRO A 47 -3.23 -7.30 11.03
C PRO A 47 -2.72 -7.62 9.62
N LEU A 48 -3.50 -7.30 8.59
CA LEU A 48 -3.11 -7.44 7.18
C LEU A 48 -1.98 -6.46 6.84
N ILE A 49 -2.10 -5.21 7.28
CA ILE A 49 -1.11 -4.17 7.06
C ILE A 49 0.20 -4.50 7.76
N GLU A 50 0.14 -5.02 8.99
CA GLU A 50 1.34 -5.49 9.70
C GLU A 50 2.01 -6.66 8.98
N SER A 51 1.22 -7.61 8.46
CA SER A 51 1.72 -8.73 7.67
C SER A 51 2.45 -8.25 6.42
N PHE A 52 1.91 -7.27 5.69
CA PHE A 52 2.58 -6.69 4.53
C PHE A 52 3.89 -5.99 4.89
N LYS A 53 3.92 -5.27 6.02
CA LYS A 53 5.15 -4.63 6.51
C LYS A 53 6.22 -5.66 6.87
N LYS A 54 5.84 -6.78 7.50
CA LYS A 54 6.74 -7.91 7.80
C LYS A 54 7.25 -8.60 6.54
N SER A 55 6.44 -8.66 5.48
CA SER A 55 6.84 -9.20 4.17
C SER A 55 7.77 -8.29 3.37
N GLY A 56 8.11 -7.08 3.87
CA GLY A 56 9.01 -6.16 3.16
C GLY A 56 8.31 -5.30 2.09
N VAL A 57 6.99 -5.17 2.17
CA VAL A 57 6.19 -4.31 1.28
C VAL A 57 6.23 -2.88 1.80
N THR A 58 6.44 -1.92 0.89
CA THR A 58 6.40 -0.50 1.24
C THR A 58 4.96 0.01 1.18
N LEU A 59 4.42 0.43 2.32
CA LEU A 59 3.06 0.96 2.42
C LEU A 59 3.05 2.44 2.05
N ILE A 60 2.28 2.80 1.03
CA ILE A 60 2.03 4.18 0.64
C ILE A 60 0.65 4.57 1.16
N ILE A 61 0.64 5.46 2.15
CA ILE A 61 -0.58 5.94 2.77
C ILE A 61 -1.10 7.13 1.99
N VAL A 62 -2.31 7.03 1.46
CA VAL A 62 -3.03 8.16 0.85
C VAL A 62 -4.09 8.67 1.82
N SER A 63 -3.83 9.89 2.32
CA SER A 63 -4.82 10.71 2.99
C SER A 63 -5.44 11.67 1.98
N TYR A 64 -6.77 11.77 1.95
CA TYR A 64 -7.48 12.73 1.10
C TYR A 64 -7.12 14.19 1.48
N GLY A 65 -6.50 14.41 2.65
CA GLY A 65 -5.97 15.71 3.07
C GLY A 65 -4.76 16.20 2.27
N PHE A 66 -4.00 15.32 1.60
CA PHE A 66 -2.89 15.77 0.73
C PHE A 66 -3.37 16.31 -0.62
N LEU A 67 -4.58 15.94 -1.05
CA LEU A 67 -5.24 16.57 -2.20
C LEU A 67 -5.79 17.96 -1.82
N PHE A 68 -6.16 18.19 -0.56
CA PHE A 68 -6.74 19.48 -0.14
C PHE A 68 -5.67 20.55 0.15
N SER A 69 -4.51 20.21 0.74
CA SER A 69 -3.48 21.23 1.00
C SER A 69 -2.73 21.72 -0.26
N ASN A 70 -2.79 21.01 -1.39
CA ASN A 70 -2.19 21.47 -2.67
C ASN A 70 -3.23 21.89 -3.74
N VAL A 71 -4.53 21.67 -3.52
CA VAL A 71 -5.60 22.15 -4.42
C VAL A 71 -6.47 23.24 -3.76
N LEU A 72 -6.40 23.40 -2.44
CA LEU A 72 -7.04 24.50 -1.71
C LEU A 72 -6.01 25.38 -1.00
N LYS A 73 -5.19 26.10 -1.78
CA LYS A 73 -4.86 27.49 -1.45
C LYS A 73 -5.85 28.39 -2.19
N PRO A 74 -7.00 28.76 -1.58
CA PRO A 74 -7.71 29.94 -2.02
C PRO A 74 -6.97 31.16 -1.45
N CYS A 75 -6.36 31.95 -2.35
CA CYS A 75 -5.75 33.27 -2.13
C CYS A 75 -4.58 33.37 -1.13
#